data_AF-A0A7C1P5T9-F1
#
_entry.id   AF-A0A7C1P5T9-F1
#
_cell.length_a   1.000
_cell.length_b   1.000
_cell.length_c   1.000
_cell.angle_alpha   90.00
_cell.angle_beta   90.00
_cell.angle_gamma   90.00
#
_symmetry.space_group_name_H-M   'P 1'
#
loop_
_entity.id
_entity.type
_entity.pdbx_description
1 polymer ?
#
loop_
_entity_poly.entity_id
_entity_poly.type
_entity_poly.pdbx_seq_one_letter_code
_entity_poly.pdbx_strand_id
1 'polypeptide(L)'
;MKKTLLITDLTRMQPPWVCVGGYWPDLTAVRPKLGRGLTEDFLFQDDRPIIRPFAQVELDFLRSVPDPPHTEDWFIRPDHKALLHPPLPKEQTMAFLERILDPDVASIFGAEVHTGPGCYVKAGGGNTLAGDDPAPKYRFRPICPQRKW
;
A
#
# COMPACT_ATOMS: atom_id res chain seq x y z
N MET A 1 18.81 -6.23 2.78
CA MET A 1 18.64 -6.97 1.52
C MET A 1 18.18 -6.01 0.45
N LYS A 2 18.91 -5.93 -0.67
CA LYS A 2 18.50 -5.11 -1.81
C LYS A 2 17.40 -5.84 -2.58
N LYS A 3 16.26 -5.20 -2.78
CA LYS A 3 15.12 -5.75 -3.52
C LYS A 3 14.43 -4.67 -4.34
N THR A 4 13.93 -5.06 -5.50
CA THR A 4 13.07 -4.25 -6.33
C THR A 4 11.67 -4.16 -5.71
N LEU A 5 11.17 -2.93 -5.62
CA LEU A 5 9.81 -2.60 -5.22
C LEU A 5 9.11 -1.91 -6.40
N LEU A 6 7.99 -2.46 -6.85
CA LEU A 6 7.08 -1.76 -7.73
C LEU A 6 6.22 -0.83 -6.88
N ILE A 7 6.37 0.48 -7.04
CA ILE A 7 5.58 1.45 -6.29
C ILE A 7 4.15 1.46 -6.82
N THR A 8 3.16 1.25 -5.97
CA THR A 8 1.73 1.35 -6.34
C THR A 8 1.06 2.52 -5.64
N ASP A 9 1.50 2.81 -4.42
CA ASP A 9 0.87 3.79 -3.54
C ASP A 9 1.88 4.87 -3.17
N LEU A 10 1.50 6.12 -3.43
CA LEU A 10 2.23 7.28 -2.96
C LEU A 10 1.21 8.28 -2.44
N THR A 11 1.20 8.46 -1.12
CA THR A 11 0.26 9.35 -0.46
C THR A 11 1.03 10.43 0.28
N ARG A 12 0.71 11.69 0.00
CA ARG A 12 1.13 12.81 0.84
C ARG A 12 0.28 12.77 2.11
N MET A 13 0.93 12.60 3.26
CA MET A 13 0.25 12.56 4.55
C MET A 13 0.05 14.01 5.03
N GLN A 14 0.94 14.47 5.91
CA GLN A 14 1.07 15.88 6.29
C GLN A 14 2.52 16.28 6.01
N PRO A 15 2.81 17.49 5.49
CA PRO A 15 4.19 17.89 5.22
C PRO A 15 5.09 17.74 6.47
N PRO A 16 6.33 17.24 6.32
CA PRO A 16 6.99 16.79 5.09
C PRO A 16 6.78 15.30 4.77
N TRP A 17 5.84 14.63 5.43
CA TRP A 17 5.72 13.18 5.48
C TRP A 17 4.92 12.60 4.31
N VAL A 18 5.42 11.49 3.79
CA VAL A 18 4.79 10.70 2.74
C VAL A 18 4.70 9.24 3.16
N CYS A 19 3.72 8.55 2.62
CA CYS A 19 3.59 7.10 2.69
C CYS A 19 3.85 6.53 1.31
N VAL A 20 4.71 5.51 1.24
CA VAL A 20 5.04 4.79 0.02
C VAL A 20 4.67 3.33 0.24
N GLY A 21 3.88 2.77 -0.66
CA GLY A 21 3.52 1.36 -0.68
C GLY A 21 3.79 0.75 -2.05
N GLY A 22 4.02 -0.55 -2.06
CA GLY A 22 4.32 -1.27 -3.28
C GLY A 22 4.33 -2.76 -3.09
N TYR A 23 4.76 -3.45 -4.15
CA TYR A 23 4.84 -4.89 -4.19
C TYR A 23 6.22 -5.37 -4.61
N TRP A 24 6.67 -6.45 -4.00
CA TRP A 24 7.77 -7.24 -4.53
C TRP A 24 7.31 -8.04 -5.76
N PRO A 25 8.26 -8.60 -6.55
CA PRO A 25 7.90 -9.38 -7.75
C PRO A 25 7.01 -10.60 -7.49
N ASP A 26 7.05 -11.13 -6.25
CA ASP A 26 6.23 -12.25 -5.78
C ASP A 26 4.81 -11.84 -5.31
N LEU A 27 4.42 -10.58 -5.54
CA LEU A 27 3.16 -9.98 -5.10
C LEU A 27 3.01 -9.84 -3.58
N THR A 28 4.12 -9.94 -2.82
CA THR A 28 4.11 -9.55 -1.41
C THR A 28 3.96 -8.02 -1.31
N ALA A 29 2.92 -7.56 -0.60
CA ALA A 29 2.74 -6.14 -0.28
C ALA A 29 3.79 -5.68 0.73
N VAL A 30 4.37 -4.50 0.48
CA VAL A 30 5.46 -3.94 1.28
C VAL A 30 5.31 -2.43 1.40
N ARG A 31 5.49 -1.93 2.63
CA ARG A 31 5.52 -0.51 2.96
C ARG A 31 6.88 -0.15 3.59
N PRO A 32 7.79 0.46 2.83
CA PRO A 32 9.07 0.90 3.37
C PRO A 32 8.90 1.97 4.45
N LYS A 33 9.69 1.85 5.51
CA LYS A 33 9.65 2.73 6.69
C LYS A 33 11.06 3.13 7.11
N LEU A 34 11.16 4.36 7.58
CA LEU A 34 12.30 4.87 8.34
C LEU A 34 11.83 5.15 9.77
N GLY A 35 12.77 5.24 10.73
CA GLY A 35 12.44 5.42 12.16
C GLY A 35 11.51 6.60 12.44
N ARG A 36 11.59 7.69 11.67
CA ARG A 36 10.71 8.87 11.77
C ARG A 36 9.64 8.96 10.68
N GLY A 37 9.61 8.03 9.72
CA GLY A 37 8.81 8.11 8.50
C GLY A 37 9.60 8.58 7.27
N LEU A 38 8.98 8.44 6.10
CA LEU A 38 9.54 8.92 4.83
C LEU A 38 9.15 10.38 4.61
N THR A 39 10.06 11.18 4.06
CA THR A 39 9.82 12.59 3.71
C THR A 39 9.65 12.77 2.21
N GLU A 40 9.09 13.91 1.79
CA GLU A 40 9.00 14.31 0.38
C GLU A 40 10.38 14.27 -0.32
N ASP A 41 11.44 14.72 0.34
CA ASP A 41 12.82 14.68 -0.19
C ASP A 41 13.30 13.26 -0.51
N PHE A 42 12.83 12.25 0.23
CA PHE A 42 13.20 10.86 -0.01
C PHE A 42 12.75 10.36 -1.38
N LEU A 43 11.75 10.99 -1.99
CA LEU A 43 11.23 10.62 -3.30
C LEU A 43 12.20 10.96 -4.45
N PHE A 44 13.20 11.80 -4.19
CA PHE A 44 14.10 12.37 -5.19
C PHE A 44 15.53 11.85 -5.07
N GLN A 45 16.21 11.76 -6.20
CA GLN A 45 17.65 11.58 -6.30
C GLN A 45 18.18 12.57 -7.33
N ASP A 46 19.12 13.42 -6.93
CA ASP A 46 19.69 14.49 -7.78
C ASP A 46 18.59 15.31 -8.50
N ASP A 47 17.62 15.80 -7.72
CA ASP A 47 16.43 16.54 -8.16
C ASP A 47 15.47 15.78 -9.11
N ARG A 48 15.73 14.50 -9.37
CA ARG A 48 14.86 13.65 -10.20
C ARG A 48 13.93 12.81 -9.33
N PRO A 49 12.60 12.83 -9.58
CA PRO A 49 11.66 11.97 -8.84
C PRO A 49 11.84 10.51 -9.29
N ILE A 50 12.40 9.69 -8.41
CA ILE A 50 12.62 8.25 -8.69
C ILE A 50 11.57 7.38 -8.02
N ILE A 51 10.99 7.81 -6.90
CA ILE A 51 9.88 7.12 -6.24
C ILE A 51 8.58 7.79 -6.70
N ARG A 52 7.84 7.10 -7.56
CA ARG A 52 6.57 7.55 -8.12
C ARG A 52 5.75 6.34 -8.56
N PRO A 53 4.41 6.46 -8.69
CA PRO A 53 3.56 5.34 -9.06
C PRO A 53 4.06 4.58 -10.30
N PHE A 54 4.04 3.26 -10.18
CA PHE A 54 4.47 2.23 -11.12
C PHE A 54 5.97 2.23 -11.50
N ALA A 55 6.80 3.07 -10.88
CA ALA A 55 8.24 2.95 -11.01
C ALA A 55 8.77 1.72 -10.27
N GLN A 56 9.84 1.13 -10.80
CA GLN A 56 10.55 0.03 -10.14
C GLN A 56 11.82 0.57 -9.51
N VAL A 57 11.85 0.55 -8.18
CA VAL A 57 12.95 1.11 -7.40
C VAL A 57 13.62 0.01 -6.58
N GLU A 58 14.94 0.02 -6.52
CA GLU A 58 15.69 -0.82 -5.58
C GLU A 58 15.82 -0.09 -4.25
N LEU A 59 15.48 -0.78 -3.14
CA LEU A 59 15.70 -0.34 -1.77
C LEU A 59 16.44 -1.41 -0.98
N ASP A 60 17.16 -1.01 0.07
CA ASP A 60 17.82 -1.95 0.99
C ASP A 60 16.96 -2.20 2.24
N PHE A 61 16.21 -3.30 2.24
CA PHE A 61 15.31 -3.71 3.33
C PHE A 61 16.08 -4.39 4.45
N LEU A 62 15.96 -3.89 5.68
CA LEU A 62 16.72 -4.37 6.83
C LEU A 62 15.96 -5.45 7.61
N ARG A 63 14.72 -5.18 8.00
CA ARG A 63 13.87 -6.10 8.78
C ARG A 63 12.39 -5.81 8.60
N SER A 64 11.57 -6.86 8.64
CA SER A 64 10.12 -6.75 8.73
C SER A 64 9.72 -6.33 10.15
N VAL A 65 8.72 -5.46 10.25
CA VAL A 65 8.13 -5.01 11.53
C VAL A 65 6.61 -4.93 11.40
N PRO A 66 5.94 -6.07 11.18
CA PRO A 66 4.49 -6.10 11.00
C PRO A 66 3.81 -5.70 12.31
N ASP A 67 2.91 -4.73 12.26
CA ASP A 67 2.14 -4.27 13.41
C ASP A 67 0.74 -3.83 12.96
N PRO A 68 -0.34 -4.57 13.27
CA PRO A 68 -1.68 -4.24 12.82
C PRO A 68 -2.06 -2.77 13.07
N PRO A 69 -2.65 -2.07 12.09
CA PRO A 69 -3.14 -2.56 10.80
C PRO A 69 -2.07 -2.66 9.69
N HIS A 70 -0.79 -2.44 10.01
CA HIS A 70 0.33 -2.30 9.07
C HIS A 70 1.26 -3.51 9.11
N THR A 71 0.79 -4.66 8.64
CA THR A 71 1.62 -5.87 8.60
C THR A 71 2.63 -5.87 7.44
N GLU A 72 2.46 -4.96 6.49
CA GLU A 72 3.32 -4.76 5.34
C GLU A 72 4.59 -3.94 5.66
N ASP A 73 4.79 -3.49 6.90
CA ASP A 73 5.89 -2.60 7.28
C ASP A 73 7.27 -3.27 7.22
N TRP A 74 8.22 -2.58 6.57
CA TRP A 74 9.64 -2.96 6.55
C TRP A 74 10.55 -1.76 6.78
N PHE A 75 11.51 -1.90 7.69
CA PHE A 75 12.58 -0.90 7.83
C PHE A 75 13.55 -0.99 6.65
N ILE A 76 13.89 0.17 6.08
CA ILE A 76 14.89 0.28 4.99
C ILE A 76 16.11 1.08 5.44
N ARG A 77 17.23 0.90 4.74
CA ARG A 77 18.40 1.78 4.88
C ARG A 77 18.14 3.09 4.11
N PRO A 78 18.30 4.27 4.74
CA PRO A 78 17.94 5.55 4.11
C PRO A 78 18.89 5.99 2.98
N ASP A 79 20.11 5.46 2.94
CA ASP A 79 21.17 5.85 2.00
C ASP A 79 21.13 5.07 0.67
N HIS A 80 20.33 4.00 0.58
CA HIS A 80 20.26 3.16 -0.62
C HIS A 80 18.88 3.26 -1.27
N LYS A 81 18.83 3.96 -2.40
CA LYS A 81 17.73 3.92 -3.36
C LYS A 81 18.25 4.08 -4.78
N ALA A 82 17.66 3.37 -5.72
CA ALA A 82 17.99 3.49 -7.14
C ALA A 82 16.76 3.24 -8.01
N LEU A 83 16.58 4.05 -9.06
CA LEU A 83 15.61 3.74 -10.11
C LEU A 83 16.17 2.63 -10.99
N LEU A 84 15.51 1.47 -11.04
CA LEU A 84 15.91 0.38 -11.94
C LEU A 84 15.23 0.51 -13.29
N HIS A 85 13.92 0.79 -13.28
CA HIS A 85 13.13 0.97 -14.48
C HIS A 85 12.15 2.14 -14.33
N PRO A 86 11.85 2.85 -15.43
CA PRO A 86 10.80 3.86 -15.43
C PRO A 86 9.43 3.25 -15.08
N PRO A 87 8.40 4.09 -14.86
CA PRO A 87 7.04 3.61 -14.66
C PRO A 87 6.60 2.62 -15.74
N LEU A 88 5.90 1.57 -15.32
CA LEU A 88 5.34 0.58 -16.24
C LEU A 88 4.47 1.26 -17.31
N PRO A 89 4.46 0.77 -18.57
CA PRO A 89 3.48 1.17 -19.56
C PRO A 89 2.05 0.91 -19.07
N LYS A 90 1.08 1.65 -19.62
CA LYS A 90 -0.33 1.57 -19.20
C LYS A 90 -0.88 0.14 -19.22
N GLU A 91 -0.60 -0.64 -20.26
CA GLU A 91 -1.08 -2.03 -20.38
C GLU A 91 -0.53 -2.92 -19.27
N GLN A 92 0.77 -2.80 -18.95
CA GLN A 92 1.41 -3.54 -17.87
C GLN A 92 0.90 -3.07 -16.50
N THR A 93 0.61 -1.77 -16.36
CA THR A 93 -0.03 -1.22 -15.17
C THR A 93 -1.40 -1.84 -14.93
N MET A 94 -2.24 -1.89 -15.97
CA MET A 94 -3.57 -2.50 -15.86
C MET A 94 -3.48 -3.99 -15.55
N ALA A 95 -2.63 -4.72 -16.25
CA ALA A 95 -2.42 -6.14 -16.01
C ALA A 95 -1.87 -6.41 -14.59
N PHE A 96 -1.04 -5.52 -14.04
CA PHE A 96 -0.58 -5.62 -12.66
C PHE A 96 -1.71 -5.36 -11.66
N LEU A 97 -2.49 -4.29 -11.87
CA LEU A 97 -3.62 -3.95 -11.01
C LEU A 97 -4.63 -5.10 -10.97
N GLU A 98 -4.99 -5.68 -12.12
CA GLU A 98 -5.88 -6.83 -12.22
C GLU A 98 -5.40 -8.04 -11.40
N ARG A 99 -4.08 -8.25 -11.30
CA ARG A 99 -3.50 -9.36 -10.52
C ARG A 99 -3.60 -9.18 -9.01
N ILE A 100 -3.71 -7.95 -8.53
CA ILE A 100 -3.80 -7.63 -7.09
C ILE A 100 -5.23 -7.29 -6.66
N LEU A 101 -6.20 -7.36 -7.57
CA LEU A 101 -7.59 -7.14 -7.23
C LEU A 101 -8.14 -8.31 -6.41
N ASP A 102 -8.82 -7.95 -5.34
CA ASP A 102 -9.75 -8.82 -4.66
C ASP A 102 -11.01 -9.03 -5.53
N PRO A 103 -11.50 -10.28 -5.68
CA PRO A 103 -12.69 -10.57 -6.47
C PRO A 103 -13.96 -9.90 -5.91
N ASP A 104 -14.04 -9.72 -4.59
CA ASP A 104 -15.19 -9.10 -3.95
C ASP A 104 -14.84 -8.52 -2.57
N VAL A 105 -15.80 -7.85 -1.94
CA VAL A 105 -15.59 -7.23 -0.62
C VAL A 105 -15.39 -8.29 0.47
N ALA A 106 -16.00 -9.47 0.35
CA ALA A 106 -15.84 -10.54 1.34
C ALA A 106 -14.41 -11.08 1.34
N SER A 107 -13.75 -11.15 0.18
CA SER A 107 -12.34 -11.55 0.08
C SER A 107 -11.41 -10.51 0.71
N ILE A 108 -11.69 -9.21 0.56
CA ILE A 108 -10.92 -8.14 1.22
C ILE A 108 -10.89 -8.34 2.73
N PHE A 109 -12.05 -8.66 3.33
CA PHE A 109 -12.19 -8.87 4.79
C PHE A 109 -11.91 -10.30 5.23
N GLY A 110 -11.81 -11.25 4.29
CA GLY A 110 -11.73 -12.67 4.62
C GLY A 110 -12.92 -13.16 5.46
N ALA A 111 -14.08 -12.52 5.31
CA ALA A 111 -15.22 -12.67 6.18
C ALA A 111 -16.54 -12.60 5.41
N GLU A 112 -17.58 -13.24 5.95
CA GLU A 112 -18.94 -13.03 5.46
C GLU A 112 -19.36 -11.58 5.67
N VAL A 113 -19.82 -10.93 4.59
CA VAL A 113 -20.42 -9.59 4.65
C VAL A 113 -21.92 -9.75 4.92
N HIS A 114 -22.37 -9.30 6.08
CA HIS A 114 -23.78 -9.35 6.45
C HIS A 114 -24.54 -8.12 5.94
N THR A 115 -25.81 -8.31 5.56
CA THR A 115 -26.72 -7.26 5.11
C THR A 115 -27.86 -7.05 6.11
N GLY A 116 -28.19 -5.80 6.42
CA GLY A 116 -29.22 -5.39 7.39
C GLY A 116 -29.54 -3.90 7.24
N PRO A 117 -29.56 -3.07 8.32
CA PRO A 117 -29.62 -1.61 8.23
C PRO A 117 -28.38 -0.95 7.56
N GLY A 118 -27.52 -1.75 6.91
CA GLY A 118 -26.25 -1.43 6.28
C GLY A 118 -25.50 -2.74 5.93
N CYS A 119 -24.27 -2.62 5.42
CA CYS A 119 -23.35 -3.75 5.22
C CYS A 119 -22.26 -3.73 6.30
N TYR A 120 -21.97 -4.88 6.91
CA TYR A 120 -20.99 -5.00 8.00
C TYR A 120 -20.33 -6.39 8.06
N VAL A 121 -19.17 -6.45 8.70
CA VAL A 121 -18.46 -7.69 9.08
C VAL A 121 -18.46 -7.79 10.61
N LYS A 122 -18.57 -9.00 11.17
CA LYS A 122 -18.48 -9.21 12.63
C LYS A 122 -17.06 -8.92 13.12
N ALA A 123 -16.93 -8.26 14.27
CA ALA A 123 -15.63 -8.02 14.90
C ALA A 123 -14.89 -9.34 15.15
N GLY A 124 -13.62 -9.41 14.75
CA GLY A 124 -12.78 -10.62 14.84
C GLY A 124 -13.26 -11.78 13.95
N GLY A 125 -14.10 -11.50 12.95
CA GLY A 125 -14.65 -12.50 12.03
C GLY A 125 -13.93 -12.60 10.69
N GLY A 126 -13.01 -11.68 10.39
CA GLY A 126 -12.15 -11.79 9.23
C GLY A 126 -10.84 -12.49 9.53
N ASN A 127 -10.29 -13.14 8.52
CA ASN A 127 -8.93 -13.70 8.59
C ASN A 127 -7.91 -12.83 7.82
N THR A 128 -8.33 -11.63 7.41
CA THR A 128 -7.48 -10.59 6.84
C THR A 128 -7.46 -9.36 7.74
N LEU A 129 -6.47 -8.49 7.53
CA LEU A 129 -6.23 -7.28 8.32
C LEU A 129 -7.44 -6.35 8.41
N ALA A 130 -8.25 -6.30 7.34
CA ALA A 130 -9.43 -5.47 7.30
C ALA A 130 -10.54 -5.99 8.23
N GLY A 131 -10.59 -7.30 8.49
CA GLY A 131 -11.63 -7.97 9.27
C GLY A 131 -11.24 -8.37 10.70
N ASP A 132 -9.95 -8.35 11.05
CA ASP A 132 -9.43 -8.65 12.39
C ASP A 132 -9.35 -7.42 13.35
N ASP A 133 -9.71 -6.19 12.91
CA ASP A 133 -9.76 -5.02 13.80
C ASP A 133 -10.89 -5.21 14.86
N PRO A 134 -10.57 -5.27 16.17
CA PRO A 134 -11.56 -5.48 17.23
C PRO A 134 -12.51 -4.27 17.43
N ALA A 135 -12.29 -3.15 16.73
CA ALA A 135 -13.18 -2.00 16.79
C ALA A 135 -14.30 -2.08 15.72
N PRO A 136 -15.59 -1.87 16.07
CA PRO A 136 -16.68 -1.83 15.09
C PRO A 136 -16.63 -0.53 14.29
N LYS A 137 -15.73 -0.42 13.31
CA LYS A 137 -15.45 0.84 12.60
C LYS A 137 -16.10 0.98 11.24
N TYR A 138 -16.42 -0.11 10.55
CA TYR A 138 -16.89 -0.03 9.16
C TYR A 138 -18.42 -0.08 9.07
N ARG A 139 -19.08 1.06 9.35
CA ARG A 139 -20.37 1.34 8.72
C ARG A 139 -20.10 1.90 7.33
N PHE A 140 -20.26 1.08 6.30
CA PHE A 140 -20.30 1.56 4.93
C PHE A 140 -21.52 2.47 4.76
N ARG A 141 -21.33 3.79 4.82
CA ARG A 141 -22.26 4.73 4.19
C ARG A 141 -21.86 4.79 2.71
N PRO A 142 -22.79 4.62 1.76
CA PRO A 142 -22.48 4.85 0.36
C PRO A 142 -22.20 6.34 0.19
N ILE A 143 -20.91 6.73 0.23
CA ILE A 143 -20.48 8.06 -0.20
C ILE A 143 -20.25 7.92 -1.70
N CYS A 144 -21.20 8.42 -2.49
CA CYS A 144 -20.99 8.73 -3.89
C CYS A 144 -20.57 10.20 -3.96
N PRO A 145 -19.27 10.53 -4.09
CA PRO A 145 -18.88 11.87 -4.50
C PRO A 145 -18.87 11.88 -6.03
N GLN A 146 -19.85 12.58 -6.62
CA GLN A 146 -19.69 13.09 -7.97
C GLN A 146 -18.43 13.98 -8.00
N ARG A 147 -17.28 13.43 -8.39
CA ARG A 147 -16.10 14.23 -8.73
C ARG A 147 -16.30 14.76 -10.14
N LYS A 148 -16.56 16.06 -10.25
CA LYS A 148 -16.31 16.83 -11.47
C LYS A 148 -14.81 17.09 -11.54
N TRP A 149 -14.23 16.79 -12.72
CA TRP A 149 -12.88 17.17 -13.10
C TRP A 149 -12.80 18.68 -13.33
#